data_AF-A0A661QZK1-F1
#
_entry.id   AF-A0A661QZK1-F1
#
_cell.length_a   1.000
_cell.length_b   1.000
_cell.length_c   1.000
_cell.angle_alpha   90.00
_cell.angle_beta   90.00
_cell.angle_gamma   90.00
#
_symmetry.space_group_name_H-M   'P 1'
#
loop_
_entity.id
_entity.type
_entity.pdbx_description
1 polymer ?
#
loop_
_entity_poly.entity_id
_entity_poly.type
_entity_poly.pdbx_seq_one_letter_code
_entity_poly.pdbx_strand_id
1 'polypeptide(L)'
;MPCLGKVTISRSGKDRTLIQVGQIDAFHKVTLGVKLDLNHETIEGLTAIPGIGIKTAMAIVRLRDRKGGFKSLEELAEVSGIGPSSIARIARYATLTRCSGLEGDGP
;
A
#
# COMPACT_ATOMS: atom_id res chain seq x y z
N MET A 1 8.12 -14.25 15.93
CA MET A 1 7.09 -13.65 15.05
C MET A 1 6.59 -12.38 15.73
N PRO A 2 6.91 -11.17 15.23
CA PRO A 2 6.52 -9.93 15.88
C PRO A 2 5.01 -9.67 15.67
N CYS A 3 4.30 -9.44 16.76
CA CYS A 3 2.86 -9.26 16.80
C CYS A 3 2.43 -7.96 16.09
N LEU A 4 1.29 -8.03 15.38
CA LEU A 4 0.59 -6.91 14.75
C LEU A 4 0.49 -5.68 15.67
N GLY A 5 0.84 -4.52 15.12
CA GLY A 5 0.41 -3.18 15.56
C GLY A 5 0.30 -2.94 17.07
N LYS A 6 1.38 -2.43 17.68
CA LYS A 6 1.36 -2.03 19.10
C LYS A 6 0.60 -0.70 19.27
N VAL A 7 -0.65 -0.75 19.71
CA VAL A 7 -1.37 0.45 20.19
C VAL A 7 -1.03 0.64 21.66
N THR A 8 -0.32 1.72 21.99
CA THR A 8 0.00 2.09 23.38
C THR A 8 -0.97 3.16 23.82
N ILE A 9 -1.81 2.86 24.82
CA ILE A 9 -2.75 3.81 25.41
C ILE A 9 -2.14 4.31 26.71
N SER A 10 -1.84 5.62 26.78
CA SER A 10 -1.25 6.26 27.96
C SER A 10 -2.16 7.38 28.43
N ARG A 11 -2.58 7.34 29.71
CA ARG A 11 -3.43 8.37 30.31
C ARG A 11 -2.55 9.44 30.95
N SER A 12 -2.67 10.68 30.48
CA SER A 12 -1.94 11.84 31.03
C SER A 12 -2.94 12.81 31.65
N GLY A 13 -3.17 12.70 32.97
CA GLY A 13 -4.02 13.59 33.75
C GLY A 13 -5.52 13.24 33.80
N LYS A 14 -6.31 14.14 34.41
CA LYS A 14 -7.72 13.92 34.80
C LYS A 14 -8.65 13.58 33.62
N ASP A 15 -8.36 14.02 32.40
CA ASP A 15 -9.27 13.83 31.25
C ASP A 15 -8.59 13.76 29.86
N ARG A 16 -7.36 13.25 29.76
CA ARG A 16 -6.68 13.09 28.45
C ARG A 16 -6.03 11.73 28.30
N THR A 17 -6.48 11.00 27.28
CA THR A 17 -5.92 9.72 26.87
C THR A 17 -5.11 9.93 25.59
N LEU A 18 -3.80 9.70 25.66
CA LEU A 18 -2.91 9.70 24.50
C LEU A 18 -2.90 8.29 23.90
N ILE A 19 -3.41 8.18 22.67
CA ILE A 19 -3.37 6.95 21.89
C ILE A 19 -2.16 7.03 20.97
N GLN A 20 -1.16 6.19 21.21
CA GLN A 20 0.02 6.07 20.37
C GLN A 20 -0.12 4.80 19.52
N VAL A 21 -0.58 4.98 18.28
CA VAL A 21 -0.78 3.87 17.34
C VAL A 21 0.56 3.52 16.70
N GLY A 22 1.09 2.33 16.97
CA GLY A 22 2.23 1.77 16.24
C GLY A 22 1.86 1.49 14.79
N GLN A 23 2.79 1.71 13.86
CA GLN A 23 2.50 1.50 12.44
C GLN A 23 2.26 0.02 12.13
N ILE A 24 1.15 -0.25 11.44
CA ILE A 24 0.80 -1.59 10.96
C ILE A 24 1.64 -1.87 9.71
N ASP A 25 2.39 -2.97 9.75
CA ASP A 25 3.18 -3.44 8.61
C ASP A 25 2.30 -3.72 7.38
N ALA A 26 2.84 -3.49 6.18
CA ALA A 26 2.13 -3.65 4.92
C ALA A 26 1.53 -5.06 4.74
N PHE A 27 2.18 -6.09 5.27
CA PHE A 27 1.66 -7.46 5.24
C PHE A 27 0.30 -7.61 5.95
N HIS A 28 0.16 -6.94 7.08
CA HIS A 28 -1.07 -6.96 7.87
C HIS A 28 -2.16 -6.10 7.24
N LYS A 29 -1.79 -4.99 6.57
CA LYS A 29 -2.74 -4.19 5.79
C LYS A 29 -3.38 -5.01 4.67
N VAL A 30 -2.60 -5.76 3.89
CA VAL A 30 -3.12 -6.62 2.81
C VAL A 30 -4.07 -7.67 3.36
N THR A 31 -3.70 -8.30 4.47
CA THR A 31 -4.53 -9.32 5.13
C THR A 31 -5.88 -8.76 5.62
N LEU A 32 -5.89 -7.51 6.10
CA LEU A 32 -7.09 -6.80 6.54
C LEU A 32 -7.91 -6.22 5.37
N GLY A 33 -7.52 -6.48 4.12
CA GLY A 33 -8.18 -5.92 2.94
C GLY A 33 -7.95 -4.42 2.74
N VAL A 34 -6.96 -3.84 3.44
CA VAL A 34 -6.55 -2.45 3.25
C VAL A 34 -5.74 -2.37 1.97
N LYS A 35 -6.19 -1.52 1.04
CA LYS A 35 -5.48 -1.31 -0.22
C LYS A 35 -4.16 -0.58 0.04
N LEU A 36 -3.10 -1.08 -0.60
CA LEU A 36 -1.75 -0.54 -0.56
C LEU A 36 -1.55 0.51 -1.67
N ASP A 37 -0.90 1.62 -1.35
CA ASP A 37 -0.64 2.67 -2.34
C ASP A 37 0.66 2.42 -3.11
N LEU A 38 0.57 2.08 -4.39
CA LEU A 38 1.75 1.74 -5.20
C LEU A 38 2.79 2.87 -5.28
N ASN A 39 2.38 4.13 -5.13
CA ASN A 39 3.28 5.27 -5.18
C ASN A 39 4.10 5.40 -3.87
N HIS A 40 3.49 5.10 -2.72
CA HIS A 40 4.08 5.30 -1.40
C HIS A 40 4.65 4.04 -0.75
N GLU A 41 4.31 2.86 -1.27
CA GLU A 41 4.71 1.60 -0.66
C GLU A 41 6.18 1.24 -0.92
N THR A 42 6.74 0.48 0.02
CA THR A 42 8.12 -0.02 -0.04
C THR A 42 8.20 -1.29 -0.88
N ILE A 43 9.43 -1.72 -1.23
CA ILE A 43 9.66 -2.98 -1.94
C ILE A 43 9.01 -4.15 -1.16
N GLU A 44 9.20 -4.17 0.16
CA GLU A 44 8.66 -5.19 1.07
C GLU A 44 7.12 -5.15 1.07
N GLY A 45 6.52 -3.96 1.15
CA GLY A 45 5.06 -3.81 1.07
C GLY A 45 4.47 -4.27 -0.27
N LEU A 46 5.14 -3.95 -1.38
CA LEU A 46 4.76 -4.44 -2.70
C LEU A 46 4.86 -5.96 -2.81
N THR A 47 5.86 -6.59 -2.18
CA THR A 47 5.96 -8.06 -2.15
C THR A 47 4.89 -8.75 -1.30
N ALA A 48 4.20 -8.02 -0.42
CA ALA A 48 3.05 -8.55 0.29
C ALA A 48 1.84 -8.76 -0.64
N ILE A 49 1.82 -8.13 -1.83
CA ILE A 49 0.75 -8.32 -2.81
C ILE A 49 0.94 -9.67 -3.51
N PRO A 50 -0.08 -10.56 -3.48
CA PRO A 50 0.03 -11.87 -4.09
C PRO A 50 0.31 -11.75 -5.60
N GLY A 51 1.37 -12.38 -6.07
CA GLY A 51 1.81 -12.32 -7.46
C GLY A 51 2.84 -11.24 -7.79
N ILE A 52 3.27 -10.44 -6.80
CA ILE A 52 4.44 -9.57 -6.90
C ILE A 52 5.61 -10.22 -6.15
N GLY A 53 6.66 -10.57 -6.88
CA GLY A 53 7.93 -11.02 -6.29
C GLY A 53 8.91 -9.87 -6.07
N ILE A 54 10.01 -10.13 -5.37
CA ILE A 54 11.08 -9.15 -5.09
C ILE A 54 11.59 -8.48 -6.39
N LYS A 55 11.83 -9.28 -7.45
CA LYS A 55 12.30 -8.76 -8.75
C LYS A 55 11.31 -7.78 -9.36
N THR A 56 10.02 -8.12 -9.31
CA THR A 56 8.93 -7.30 -9.82
C THR A 56 8.79 -6.02 -8.99
N ALA A 57 8.81 -6.13 -7.66
CA ALA A 57 8.75 -4.99 -6.75
C ALA A 57 9.90 -3.99 -6.99
N MET A 58 11.13 -4.48 -7.17
CA MET A 58 12.27 -3.62 -7.54
C MET A 58 12.05 -2.92 -8.88
N ALA A 59 11.48 -3.62 -9.87
CA ALA A 59 11.19 -3.05 -11.18
C ALA A 59 10.07 -1.99 -11.11
N ILE A 60 9.05 -2.18 -10.26
CA ILE A 60 8.01 -1.18 -9.97
C ILE A 60 8.66 0.09 -9.40
N VAL A 61 9.52 -0.03 -8.39
CA VAL A 61 10.21 1.13 -7.79
C VAL A 61 11.06 1.86 -8.82
N ARG A 62 11.84 1.14 -9.63
CA ARG A 62 12.63 1.76 -10.72
C ARG A 62 11.75 2.45 -11.76
N LEU A 63 10.59 1.90 -12.07
CA LEU A 63 9.65 2.52 -12.99
C LEU A 63 9.03 3.78 -12.38
N ARG A 64 8.67 3.73 -11.08
CA ARG A 64 8.22 4.88 -10.29
C ARG A 64 9.22 6.01 -10.33
N ASP A 65 10.50 5.73 -10.06
CA ASP A 65 11.56 6.76 -10.08
C ASP A 65 11.76 7.38 -11.46
N ARG A 66 11.59 6.58 -12.53
CA ARG A 66 11.70 7.08 -13.91
C ARG A 66 10.50 7.89 -14.38
N LYS A 67 9.28 7.48 -14.01
CA LYS A 67 8.05 8.18 -14.39
C LYS A 67 7.66 9.32 -13.43
N GLY A 68 8.22 9.32 -12.21
CA GLY A 68 7.81 10.21 -11.14
C GLY A 68 6.50 9.79 -10.43
N GLY A 69 6.07 8.53 -10.61
CA GLY A 69 4.82 8.00 -10.06
C GLY A 69 3.94 7.29 -11.10
N PHE A 70 2.99 6.50 -10.61
CA PHE A 70 1.94 5.84 -11.38
C PHE A 70 0.65 6.65 -11.34
N LYS A 71 0.03 6.89 -12.51
CA LYS A 71 -1.28 7.53 -12.62
C LYS A 71 -2.39 6.51 -12.85
N SER A 72 -2.06 5.41 -13.53
CA SER A 72 -2.97 4.31 -13.83
C SER A 72 -2.35 2.95 -13.50
N LEU A 73 -3.20 1.95 -13.24
CA LEU A 73 -2.77 0.56 -13.02
C LEU A 73 -2.26 -0.08 -14.31
N GLU A 74 -2.67 0.38 -15.49
CA GLU A 74 -2.16 -0.14 -16.77
C GLU A 74 -0.66 0.12 -16.95
N GLU A 75 -0.13 1.17 -16.32
CA GLU A 75 1.30 1.51 -16.40
C GLU A 75 2.20 0.45 -15.74
N LEU A 76 1.62 -0.40 -14.88
CA LEU A 76 2.32 -1.56 -14.34
C LEU A 76 2.64 -2.60 -15.42
N ALA A 77 1.95 -2.59 -16.57
CA ALA A 77 2.24 -3.50 -17.68
C ALA A 77 3.62 -3.26 -18.30
N GLU A 78 4.19 -2.06 -18.12
CA GLU A 78 5.56 -1.75 -18.57
C GLU A 78 6.62 -2.40 -17.68
N VAL A 79 6.24 -2.91 -16.51
CA VAL A 79 7.15 -3.57 -15.57
C VAL A 79 7.42 -5.00 -16.04
N SER A 80 8.69 -5.35 -16.20
CA SER A 80 9.11 -6.71 -16.54
C SER A 80 8.61 -7.72 -15.49
N GLY A 81 7.79 -8.68 -15.94
CA GLY A 81 7.20 -9.72 -15.10
C GLY A 81 5.79 -9.42 -14.58
N ILE A 82 5.19 -8.27 -14.95
CA ILE A 82 3.77 -8.01 -14.72
C ILE A 82 3.01 -8.27 -16.02
N GLY A 83 2.19 -9.34 -16.01
CA GLY A 83 1.22 -9.60 -17.08
C GLY A 83 -0.17 -9.06 -16.75
N PRO A 84 -1.10 -9.08 -17.71
CA PRO A 84 -2.49 -8.63 -17.52
C PRO A 84 -3.19 -9.37 -16.36
N SER A 85 -2.90 -10.67 -16.18
CA SER A 85 -3.41 -11.46 -15.06
C SER A 85 -2.91 -10.97 -13.70
N SER A 86 -1.66 -10.49 -13.63
CA SER A 86 -1.10 -9.90 -12.41
C SER A 86 -1.75 -8.57 -12.11
N ILE A 87 -1.96 -7.72 -13.12
CA ILE A 87 -2.63 -6.40 -12.96
C ILE A 87 -4.03 -6.59 -12.38
N ALA A 88 -4.83 -7.52 -12.92
CA ALA A 88 -6.17 -7.81 -12.41
C ALA A 88 -6.17 -8.24 -10.93
N ARG A 89 -5.12 -8.94 -10.49
CA ARG A 89 -4.96 -9.35 -9.08
C ARG A 89 -4.52 -8.18 -8.22
N ILE A 90 -3.52 -7.42 -8.68
CA ILE A 90 -2.98 -6.24 -7.99
C ILE A 90 -4.07 -5.20 -7.79
N ALA A 91 -4.94 -4.97 -8.78
CA ALA A 91 -6.07 -4.02 -8.71
C ALA A 91 -7.02 -4.27 -7.52
N ARG A 92 -7.05 -5.48 -6.96
CA ARG A 92 -7.85 -5.80 -5.77
C ARG A 92 -7.21 -5.35 -4.46
N TYR A 93 -5.88 -5.30 -4.42
CA TYR A 93 -5.08 -5.01 -3.22
C TYR A 93 -4.35 -3.68 -3.29
N ALA A 94 -4.32 -3.04 -4.46
CA ALA A 94 -3.60 -1.80 -4.69
C ALA A 94 -4.57 -0.65 -4.96
N THR A 95 -4.21 0.52 -4.48
CA THR A 95 -4.80 1.79 -4.85
C THR A 95 -3.72 2.70 -5.41
N LEU A 96 -4.14 3.72 -6.14
CA LEU A 96 -3.30 4.85 -6.48
C LEU A 96 -3.93 6.04 -5.77
N THR A 97 -3.16 6.71 -4.92
CA THR A 97 -3.60 8.01 -4.44
C THR A 97 -3.59 8.96 -5.64
N ARG A 98 -4.75 9.11 -6.28
CA ARG A 98 -4.96 10.25 -7.16
C ARG A 98 -5.02 11.46 -6.25
N CYS A 99 -4.20 12.45 -6.55
CA CYS A 99 -4.41 13.76 -5.99
C CYS A 99 -5.67 14.33 -6.64
N SER A 100 -6.83 14.07 -6.06
CA SER A 100 -8.09 14.75 -6.34
C SER A 100 -8.80 14.93 -5.01
N GLY A 101 -8.88 16.19 -4.55
CA GLY A 101 -9.71 16.56 -3.42
C GLY A 101 -11.18 16.16 -3.64
N LEU A 102 -11.90 15.98 -2.53
CA LEU A 102 -13.36 16.00 -2.42
C LEU A 102 -14.16 15.43 -3.61
N GLU A 103 -14.49 14.14 -3.59
CA GLU A 103 -15.77 13.67 -4.15
C GLU A 103 -16.34 12.61 -3.20
N GLY A 104 -17.26 13.06 -2.35
CA GLY A 104 -18.28 12.16 -1.83
C GLY A 104 -19.32 11.98 -2.92
N ASP A 105 -19.65 10.73 -3.23
CA ASP A 105 -20.95 10.38 -3.78
C ASP A 105 -21.17 8.89 -3.52
N GLY A 106 -21.98 8.61 -2.51
CA GLY A 106 -22.61 7.32 -2.30
C GLY A 106 -24.10 7.61 -2.12
N PRO A 107 -24.99 6.98 -2.89
CA PRO A 107 -26.42 7.23 -2.79
C PRO A 107 -27.01 6.80 -1.44
#